data_AF-A0A804UI96-F1
#
_entry.id   AF-A0A804UI96-F1
#
_cell.length_a   1.000
_cell.length_b   1.000
_cell.length_c   1.000
_cell.angle_alpha   90.00
_cell.angle_beta   90.00
_cell.angle_gamma   90.00
#
_symmetry.space_group_name_H-M   'P 1'
#
loop_
_entity.id
_entity.type
_entity.pdbx_description
1 polymer ?
#
loop_
_entity_poly.entity_id
_entity_poly.type
_entity_poly.pdbx_seq_one_letter_code
_entity_poly.pdbx_strand_id
1 'polypeptide(L)'
;MALHAAAPACAVFCRLPSPSPSHAGSRRSLPAVASPRGVVSAAPLRTRAVPTKAIVNSDGIPETSDSPHVVCFGELLIDFVPTVNGVSLAEAPAFKKAPGGAPANVAVGIARLGGSSAFIGKVGDDEFGYMLADILKQNNVNNQGLLFDPHARTALAFVSLRSDGEREFMFYRNPSADMLLEEKELDLDLIRKAKIFHHGSISLITEPCKTAHIAAARAAKDAGVLVSYDPNLRLSLWSSPEDARDGILSVWRTADIFK
;
A
#
# COMPACT_ATOMS: atom_id res chain seq x y z
N MET A 1 0.97 -5.22 3.50
CA MET A 1 0.55 -6.11 2.39
C MET A 1 0.69 -5.30 1.13
N ALA A 2 1.72 -5.55 0.32
CA ALA A 2 1.90 -4.82 -0.94
C ALA A 2 0.82 -5.24 -1.96
N LEU A 3 0.38 -4.32 -2.80
CA LEU A 3 -0.69 -4.50 -3.80
C LEU A 3 -0.42 -5.55 -4.90
N HIS A 4 0.77 -6.13 -4.92
CA HIS A 4 1.08 -7.35 -5.66
C HIS A 4 2.08 -8.19 -4.86
N ALA A 5 1.60 -9.28 -4.25
CA ALA A 5 2.48 -10.34 -3.75
C ALA A 5 2.58 -11.45 -4.81
N ALA A 6 3.77 -11.63 -5.38
CA ALA A 6 4.12 -12.82 -6.14
C ALA A 6 4.63 -13.91 -5.17
N ALA A 7 4.21 -15.16 -5.40
CA ALA A 7 4.55 -16.32 -4.58
C ALA A 7 6.04 -16.72 -4.69
N PRO A 8 6.65 -17.35 -3.66
CA PRO A 8 8.04 -17.77 -3.72
C PRO A 8 8.19 -19.07 -4.52
N ALA A 9 9.18 -19.12 -5.41
CA ALA A 9 9.57 -20.33 -6.12
C ALA A 9 10.36 -21.28 -5.20
N CYS A 10 9.97 -22.55 -5.25
CA CYS A 10 10.57 -23.66 -4.52
C CYS A 10 11.99 -23.95 -5.06
N ALA A 11 13.01 -23.87 -4.22
CA ALA A 11 14.38 -24.23 -4.59
C ALA A 11 14.63 -25.72 -4.37
N VAL A 12 14.85 -26.46 -5.46
CA VAL A 12 15.32 -27.84 -5.45
C VAL A 12 16.81 -27.86 -5.14
N PHE A 13 17.18 -28.66 -4.15
CA PHE A 13 18.55 -28.96 -3.72
C PHE A 13 19.38 -29.58 -4.87
N CYS A 14 20.52 -28.98 -5.21
CA CYS A 14 21.64 -29.68 -5.84
C CYS A 14 22.92 -29.39 -5.04
N ARG A 15 23.47 -30.45 -4.45
CA ARG A 15 24.75 -30.44 -3.72
C ARG A 15 25.91 -30.17 -4.70
N LEU A 16 26.80 -29.25 -4.35
CA LEU A 16 28.13 -29.14 -4.93
C LEU A 16 29.18 -29.70 -3.95
N PRO A 17 30.19 -30.47 -4.40
CA PRO A 17 31.28 -30.92 -3.54
C PRO A 17 32.38 -29.84 -3.42
N SER A 18 33.04 -29.84 -2.26
CA SER A 18 34.15 -28.98 -1.85
C SER A 18 35.46 -29.25 -2.62
N PRO A 19 36.40 -28.28 -2.68
CA PRO A 19 37.71 -28.50 -3.31
C PRO A 19 38.80 -28.87 -2.28
N SER A 20 39.79 -29.65 -2.74
CA SER A 20 41.11 -29.77 -2.13
C SER A 20 42.20 -29.51 -3.19
N PRO A 21 43.41 -29.04 -2.81
CA PRO A 21 44.36 -28.46 -3.76
C PRO A 21 45.49 -29.42 -4.16
N SER A 22 46.00 -29.32 -5.39
CA SER A 22 47.42 -29.56 -5.69
C SER A 22 47.86 -29.11 -7.10
N HIS A 23 49.17 -28.93 -7.18
CA HIS A 23 50.05 -28.21 -8.10
C HIS A 23 50.02 -28.39 -9.65
N ALA A 24 50.45 -27.29 -10.28
CA ALA A 24 51.46 -27.12 -11.34
C ALA A 24 51.22 -27.61 -12.79
N GLY A 25 51.24 -26.63 -13.70
CA GLY A 25 52.13 -26.62 -14.87
C GLY A 25 51.64 -27.29 -16.15
N SER A 26 51.35 -26.47 -17.17
CA SER A 26 51.78 -26.62 -18.58
C SER A 26 50.74 -26.06 -19.56
N ARG A 27 51.22 -25.21 -20.48
CA ARG A 27 50.45 -24.63 -21.59
C ARG A 27 50.14 -25.69 -22.64
N ARG A 28 48.88 -25.81 -23.05
CA ARG A 28 48.48 -26.28 -24.39
C ARG A 28 47.24 -25.53 -24.87
N SER A 29 47.19 -25.35 -26.18
CA SER A 29 46.28 -24.50 -26.96
C SER A 29 45.10 -25.26 -27.58
N LEU A 30 44.00 -24.51 -27.80
CA LEU A 30 42.81 -24.74 -28.66
C LEU A 30 41.70 -25.68 -28.11
N PRO A 31 40.40 -25.57 -28.55
CA PRO A 31 39.75 -24.65 -29.49
C PRO A 31 38.45 -23.99 -28.96
N ALA A 32 37.80 -23.17 -29.80
CA ALA A 32 36.50 -22.52 -29.59
C ALA A 32 35.33 -23.52 -29.45
N VAL A 33 34.40 -23.24 -28.52
CA VAL A 33 33.17 -24.03 -28.29
C VAL A 33 31.97 -23.07 -28.18
N ALA A 34 30.83 -23.57 -28.66
CA ALA A 34 29.72 -22.86 -29.27
C ALA A 34 28.76 -22.10 -28.33
N SER A 35 28.04 -21.13 -28.91
CA SER A 35 26.91 -20.43 -28.32
C SER A 35 25.76 -21.38 -27.94
N PRO A 36 25.11 -21.22 -26.77
CA PRO A 36 23.86 -21.91 -26.50
C PRO A 36 22.71 -21.21 -27.21
N ARG A 37 21.95 -22.00 -27.97
CA ARG A 37 20.67 -21.66 -28.56
C ARG A 37 19.60 -21.45 -27.48
N GLY A 38 18.77 -20.42 -27.71
CA GLY A 38 17.32 -20.41 -27.45
C GLY A 38 16.83 -20.76 -26.04
N VAL A 39 16.62 -19.74 -25.21
CA VAL A 39 15.68 -19.85 -24.09
C VAL A 39 14.27 -19.66 -24.65
N VAL A 40 13.47 -20.72 -24.59
CA VAL A 40 12.04 -20.70 -24.95
C VAL A 40 11.32 -19.84 -23.91
N SER A 41 10.67 -18.77 -24.38
CA SER A 41 9.83 -17.88 -23.58
C SER A 41 8.60 -18.66 -23.07
N ALA A 42 8.45 -18.77 -21.76
CA ALA A 42 7.23 -19.28 -21.15
C ALA A 42 6.15 -18.18 -21.21
N ALA A 43 5.08 -18.46 -21.94
CA ALA A 43 3.91 -17.58 -22.03
C ALA A 43 3.24 -17.40 -20.66
N PRO A 44 2.72 -16.20 -20.33
CA PRO A 44 2.07 -15.97 -19.04
C PRO A 44 0.74 -16.73 -18.96
N LEU A 45 0.54 -17.43 -17.84
CA LEU A 45 -0.71 -18.09 -17.47
C LEU A 45 -1.84 -17.05 -17.42
N ARG A 46 -2.84 -17.19 -18.31
CA ARG A 46 -4.09 -16.45 -18.25
C ARG A 46 -4.81 -16.76 -16.95
N THR A 47 -4.92 -15.79 -16.05
CA THR A 47 -5.89 -15.86 -14.95
C THR A 47 -7.29 -15.72 -15.53
N ARG A 48 -8.13 -16.72 -15.25
CA ARG A 48 -9.52 -16.78 -15.70
C ARG A 48 -10.32 -15.76 -14.89
N ALA A 49 -10.82 -14.71 -15.53
CA ALA A 49 -11.74 -13.77 -14.91
C ALA A 49 -13.00 -14.53 -14.43
N VAL A 50 -13.37 -14.33 -13.17
CA VAL A 50 -14.65 -14.80 -12.64
C VAL A 50 -15.73 -13.86 -13.16
N PRO A 51 -16.77 -14.34 -13.87
CA PRO A 51 -17.82 -13.48 -14.36
C PRO A 51 -18.72 -13.06 -13.20
N THR A 52 -18.65 -11.80 -12.81
CA THR A 52 -19.60 -11.21 -11.86
C THR A 52 -20.90 -10.91 -12.60
N LYS A 53 -22.00 -11.56 -12.20
CA LYS A 53 -23.34 -11.15 -12.64
C LYS A 53 -23.63 -9.77 -12.04
N ALA A 54 -23.85 -8.77 -12.90
CA ALA A 54 -24.43 -7.51 -12.47
C ALA A 54 -25.81 -7.77 -11.86
N ILE A 55 -26.10 -7.14 -10.73
CA ILE A 55 -27.45 -7.08 -10.18
C ILE A 55 -28.18 -6.06 -11.05
N VAL A 56 -29.20 -6.54 -11.76
CA VAL A 56 -29.98 -5.74 -12.73
C VAL A 56 -31.39 -5.62 -12.17
N ASN A 57 -31.94 -4.40 -12.20
CA ASN A 57 -33.33 -4.18 -11.85
C ASN A 57 -34.29 -4.74 -12.90
N SER A 58 -35.60 -4.71 -12.58
CA SER A 58 -36.70 -5.12 -13.46
C SER A 58 -36.66 -4.50 -14.86
N ASP A 59 -35.94 -3.39 -15.04
CA ASP A 59 -35.85 -2.64 -16.31
C ASP A 59 -34.52 -2.83 -17.07
N GLY A 60 -33.63 -3.74 -16.64
CA GLY A 60 -32.38 -4.02 -17.36
C GLY A 60 -31.29 -2.95 -17.23
N ILE A 61 -31.50 -1.95 -16.37
CA ILE A 61 -30.53 -0.89 -16.05
C ILE A 61 -29.75 -1.29 -14.79
N PRO A 62 -28.41 -1.17 -14.77
CA PRO A 62 -27.63 -1.35 -13.54
C PRO A 62 -28.10 -0.31 -12.52
N GLU A 63 -28.63 -0.77 -11.39
CA GLU A 63 -29.00 0.13 -10.30
C GLU A 63 -27.71 0.50 -9.55
N THR A 64 -27.11 1.64 -9.91
CA THR A 64 -26.00 2.20 -9.13
C THR A 64 -26.61 3.02 -7.99
N SER A 65 -26.67 2.42 -6.80
CA SER A 65 -26.69 3.24 -5.59
C SER A 65 -25.34 3.98 -5.54
N ASP A 66 -25.33 5.20 -6.07
CA ASP A 66 -24.15 6.00 -6.49
C ASP A 66 -23.17 6.42 -5.38
N SER A 67 -23.26 5.85 -4.19
CA SER A 67 -22.41 6.16 -3.04
C SER A 67 -21.56 4.96 -2.61
N PRO A 68 -20.24 5.13 -2.43
CA PRO A 68 -19.36 4.03 -2.02
C PRO A 68 -19.77 3.49 -0.66
N HIS A 69 -19.78 2.16 -0.52
CA HIS A 69 -20.17 1.54 0.74
C HIS A 69 -19.10 1.70 1.81
N VAL A 70 -17.82 1.67 1.43
CA VAL A 70 -16.71 1.85 2.36
C VAL A 70 -15.83 3.01 1.94
N VAL A 71 -15.64 3.99 2.82
CA VAL A 71 -14.69 5.09 2.62
C VAL A 71 -13.47 4.83 3.49
N CYS A 72 -12.29 4.71 2.88
CA CYS A 72 -11.03 4.56 3.58
C CYS A 72 -10.30 5.90 3.63
N PHE A 73 -9.80 6.29 4.80
CA PHE A 73 -9.09 7.54 5.04
C PHE A 73 -7.67 7.28 5.53
N GLY A 74 -6.70 7.98 4.93
CA GLY A 74 -5.35 8.09 5.45
C GLY A 74 -4.27 8.19 4.37
N GLU A 75 -3.18 7.47 4.54
CA GLU A 75 -1.99 7.61 3.70
C GLU A 75 -2.01 6.74 2.43
N LEU A 76 -1.45 7.29 1.36
CA LEU A 76 -1.18 6.65 0.07
C LEU A 76 0.21 7.06 -0.38
N LEU A 77 1.10 6.09 -0.57
CA LEU A 77 2.55 6.35 -0.69
C LEU A 77 3.25 5.30 -1.57
N ILE A 78 4.54 5.50 -1.83
CA ILE A 78 5.37 4.51 -2.53
C ILE A 78 6.21 3.71 -1.53
N ASP A 79 6.00 2.39 -1.52
CA ASP A 79 6.88 1.44 -0.86
C ASP A 79 8.02 1.05 -1.83
N PHE A 80 9.26 1.22 -1.40
CA PHE A 80 10.45 0.67 -2.04
C PHE A 80 10.83 -0.63 -1.31
N VAL A 81 10.60 -1.76 -1.98
CA VAL A 81 10.88 -3.10 -1.44
C VAL A 81 12.15 -3.65 -2.10
N PRO A 82 13.12 -4.18 -1.33
CA PRO A 82 14.32 -4.81 -1.87
C PRO A 82 13.99 -5.87 -2.93
N THR A 83 14.81 -5.94 -3.97
CA THR A 83 14.70 -6.99 -5.00
C THR A 83 15.22 -8.35 -4.51
N VAL A 84 15.91 -8.37 -3.37
CA VAL A 84 16.43 -9.57 -2.71
C VAL A 84 15.93 -9.60 -1.26
N ASN A 85 15.55 -10.77 -0.77
CA ASN A 85 15.02 -10.94 0.58
C ASN A 85 16.14 -11.12 1.61
N GLY A 86 15.84 -10.85 2.88
CA GLY A 86 16.71 -11.21 4.00
C GLY A 86 17.88 -10.26 4.25
N VAL A 87 17.91 -9.11 3.57
CA VAL A 87 18.97 -8.09 3.68
C VAL A 87 18.49 -6.87 4.46
N SER A 88 19.39 -6.08 5.03
CA SER A 88 19.02 -4.75 5.56
C SER A 88 18.71 -3.75 4.45
N LEU A 89 18.18 -2.58 4.81
CA LEU A 89 18.01 -1.47 3.86
C LEU A 89 19.34 -1.02 3.23
N ALA A 90 20.43 -1.02 4.01
CA ALA A 90 21.74 -0.56 3.54
C ALA A 90 22.42 -1.56 2.59
N GLU A 91 22.15 -2.85 2.74
CA GLU A 91 22.73 -3.92 1.92
C GLU A 91 21.92 -4.21 0.65
N ALA A 92 20.69 -3.72 0.57
CA ALA A 92 19.82 -3.95 -0.58
C ALA A 92 20.43 -3.34 -1.86
N PRO A 93 20.72 -4.15 -2.90
CA PRO A 93 21.38 -3.69 -4.12
C PRO A 93 20.45 -2.88 -5.03
N ALA A 94 19.13 -3.12 -4.92
CA ALA A 94 18.11 -2.43 -5.68
C ALA A 94 16.76 -2.54 -4.97
N PHE A 95 15.88 -1.60 -5.28
CA PHE A 95 14.51 -1.55 -4.79
C PHE A 95 13.53 -1.54 -5.96
N LYS A 96 12.39 -2.20 -5.76
CA LYS A 96 11.23 -2.12 -6.63
C LYS A 96 10.18 -1.23 -5.97
N LYS A 97 9.71 -0.22 -6.70
CA LYS A 97 8.57 0.59 -6.27
C LYS A 97 7.28 -0.23 -6.29
N ALA A 98 6.46 -0.05 -5.28
CA ALA A 98 5.11 -0.59 -5.16
C ALA A 98 4.20 0.49 -4.54
N PRO A 99 2.93 0.56 -4.93
CA PRO A 99 1.96 1.38 -4.20
C PRO A 99 1.77 0.81 -2.78
N GLY A 100 1.75 1.69 -1.80
CA GLY A 100 1.63 1.41 -0.37
C GLY A 100 0.56 2.27 0.31
N GLY A 101 0.55 2.23 1.64
CA GLY A 101 -0.46 2.90 2.48
C GLY A 101 -1.52 1.92 2.99
N ALA A 102 -1.65 1.81 4.31
CA ALA A 102 -2.52 0.79 4.91
C ALA A 102 -4.01 1.01 4.59
N PRO A 103 -4.58 2.23 4.73
CA PRO A 103 -5.99 2.45 4.38
C PRO A 103 -6.25 2.31 2.87
N ALA A 104 -5.31 2.74 2.02
CA ALA A 104 -5.43 2.57 0.57
C ALA A 104 -5.45 1.09 0.16
N ASN A 105 -4.62 0.26 0.79
CA ASN A 105 -4.62 -1.19 0.58
C ASN A 105 -5.96 -1.82 0.97
N VAL A 106 -6.64 -1.31 2.01
CA VAL A 106 -7.98 -1.77 2.41
C VAL A 106 -9.02 -1.42 1.35
N ALA A 107 -9.01 -0.17 0.84
CA ALA A 107 -9.92 0.24 -0.23
C ALA A 107 -9.79 -0.67 -1.46
N VAL A 108 -8.55 -0.87 -1.95
CA VAL A 108 -8.31 -1.75 -3.09
C VAL A 108 -8.71 -3.20 -2.79
N GLY A 109 -8.44 -3.69 -1.57
CA GLY A 109 -8.87 -5.02 -1.14
C GLY A 109 -10.39 -5.21 -1.24
N ILE A 110 -11.16 -4.24 -0.76
CA ILE A 110 -12.62 -4.23 -0.84
C ILE A 110 -13.09 -4.26 -2.29
N ALA A 111 -12.54 -3.38 -3.14
CA ALA A 111 -12.91 -3.32 -4.55
C ALA A 111 -12.60 -4.63 -5.30
N ARG A 112 -11.43 -5.25 -5.02
CA ARG A 112 -11.04 -6.55 -5.61
C ARG A 112 -11.93 -7.71 -5.16
N LEU A 113 -12.54 -7.61 -3.97
CA LEU A 113 -13.50 -8.58 -3.47
C LEU A 113 -14.93 -8.35 -3.98
N GLY A 114 -15.13 -7.35 -4.85
CA GLY A 114 -16.43 -7.02 -5.45
C GLY A 114 -17.25 -6.00 -4.64
N GLY A 115 -16.68 -5.41 -3.60
CA GLY A 115 -17.30 -4.31 -2.85
C GLY A 115 -17.12 -2.95 -3.56
N SER A 116 -17.85 -1.94 -3.08
CA SER A 116 -17.69 -0.55 -3.52
C SER A 116 -16.93 0.25 -2.46
N SER A 117 -15.82 0.85 -2.86
CA SER A 117 -14.95 1.61 -1.96
C SER A 117 -14.50 2.94 -2.53
N ALA A 118 -14.27 3.91 -1.67
CA ALA A 118 -13.59 5.16 -1.98
C ALA A 118 -12.38 5.40 -1.07
N PHE A 119 -11.49 6.29 -1.51
CA PHE A 119 -10.32 6.70 -0.76
C PHE A 119 -10.28 8.21 -0.57
N ILE A 120 -10.00 8.65 0.66
CA ILE A 120 -9.73 10.03 1.03
C ILE A 120 -8.30 10.13 1.54
N GLY A 121 -7.52 11.03 0.94
CA GLY A 121 -6.13 11.27 1.30
C GLY A 121 -5.50 12.33 0.41
N LYS A 122 -4.20 12.58 0.58
CA LYS A 122 -3.46 13.58 -0.19
C LYS A 122 -2.12 13.03 -0.65
N VAL A 123 -1.78 13.24 -1.91
CA VAL A 123 -0.50 12.88 -2.53
C VAL A 123 0.14 14.13 -3.15
N GLY A 124 1.42 14.06 -3.51
CA GLY A 124 2.07 15.18 -4.18
C GLY A 124 1.55 15.35 -5.60
N ASP A 125 1.55 16.59 -6.10
CA ASP A 125 1.36 16.90 -7.53
C ASP A 125 2.63 16.51 -8.30
N ASP A 126 2.87 15.20 -8.39
CA ASP A 126 4.07 14.59 -8.95
C ASP A 126 3.78 13.22 -9.60
N GLU A 127 4.76 12.70 -10.33
CA GLU A 127 4.65 11.43 -11.07
C GLU A 127 4.25 10.24 -10.19
N PHE A 128 4.64 10.24 -8.90
CA PHE A 128 4.21 9.20 -7.98
C PHE A 128 2.77 9.38 -7.54
N GLY A 129 2.33 10.62 -7.29
CA GLY A 129 0.93 10.94 -7.01
C GLY A 129 0.00 10.53 -8.15
N TYR A 130 0.33 10.88 -9.40
CA TYR A 130 -0.47 10.49 -10.56
C TYR A 130 -0.51 8.97 -10.75
N MET A 131 0.63 8.29 -10.59
CA MET A 131 0.68 6.83 -10.63
C MET A 131 -0.23 6.19 -9.57
N LEU A 132 -0.23 6.71 -8.35
CA LEU A 132 -1.06 6.20 -7.25
C LEU A 132 -2.55 6.43 -7.51
N ALA A 133 -2.91 7.60 -8.03
CA ALA A 133 -4.29 7.90 -8.43
C ALA A 133 -4.79 6.95 -9.53
N ASP A 134 -3.95 6.65 -10.53
CA ASP A 134 -4.28 5.69 -11.58
C ASP A 134 -4.40 4.27 -11.05
N ILE A 135 -3.58 3.88 -10.07
CA ILE A 135 -3.70 2.57 -9.42
C ILE A 135 -5.05 2.43 -8.69
N LEU A 136 -5.54 3.48 -8.01
CA LEU A 136 -6.88 3.46 -7.41
C LEU A 136 -7.95 3.25 -8.50
N LYS A 137 -7.90 4.02 -9.59
CA LYS A 137 -8.85 3.91 -10.71
C LYS A 137 -8.83 2.52 -11.34
N GLN A 138 -7.64 1.97 -11.63
CA GLN A 138 -7.47 0.64 -12.22
C GLN A 138 -8.03 -0.48 -11.34
N ASN A 139 -8.11 -0.26 -10.02
CA ASN A 139 -8.71 -1.21 -9.09
C ASN A 139 -10.18 -0.89 -8.76
N ASN A 140 -10.83 0.00 -9.52
CA ASN A 140 -12.22 0.43 -9.32
C ASN A 140 -12.48 1.06 -7.93
N VAL A 141 -11.49 1.75 -7.36
CA VAL A 141 -11.68 2.56 -6.15
C VAL A 141 -12.08 3.98 -6.57
N ASN A 142 -13.18 4.49 -6.04
CA ASN A 142 -13.56 5.89 -6.22
C ASN A 142 -12.51 6.78 -5.54
N ASN A 143 -11.80 7.58 -6.34
CA ASN A 143 -10.71 8.43 -5.88
C ASN A 143 -11.07 9.93 -5.87
N GLN A 144 -12.35 10.30 -5.86
CA GLN A 144 -12.81 11.69 -5.77
C GLN A 144 -12.25 12.41 -4.53
N GLY A 145 -12.06 11.68 -3.42
CA GLY A 145 -11.47 12.21 -2.19
C GLY A 145 -9.94 12.27 -2.17
N LEU A 146 -9.25 11.89 -3.26
CA LEU A 146 -7.80 12.00 -3.37
C LEU A 146 -7.41 13.38 -3.88
N LEU A 147 -6.65 14.10 -3.07
CA LEU A 147 -6.15 15.44 -3.40
C LEU A 147 -4.68 15.42 -3.80
N PHE A 148 -4.26 16.46 -4.53
CA PHE A 148 -2.89 16.68 -4.97
C PHE A 148 -2.34 17.96 -4.33
N ASP A 149 -1.16 17.85 -3.74
CA ASP A 149 -0.47 18.98 -3.11
C ASP A 149 0.65 19.51 -4.03
N PRO A 150 0.60 20.78 -4.49
CA PRO A 150 1.62 21.34 -5.37
C PRO A 150 2.92 21.73 -4.64
N HIS A 151 2.95 21.66 -3.31
CA HIS A 151 4.05 22.16 -2.48
C HIS A 151 4.81 21.04 -1.74
N ALA A 152 4.18 19.89 -1.52
CA ALA A 152 4.78 18.72 -0.89
C ALA A 152 4.85 17.51 -1.84
N ARG A 153 5.84 16.65 -1.62
CA ARG A 153 6.03 15.43 -2.41
C ARG A 153 5.20 14.28 -1.87
N THR A 154 4.88 13.33 -2.74
CA THR A 154 4.33 12.02 -2.35
C THR A 154 5.28 11.32 -1.38
N ALA A 155 4.72 10.78 -0.28
CA ALA A 155 5.51 10.05 0.72
C ALA A 155 6.18 8.81 0.12
N LEU A 156 7.38 8.50 0.63
CA LEU A 156 8.10 7.28 0.31
C LEU A 156 8.40 6.48 1.58
N ALA A 157 8.40 5.17 1.48
CA ALA A 157 8.85 4.28 2.53
C ALA A 157 9.79 3.22 1.94
N PHE A 158 10.96 3.04 2.53
CA PHE A 158 11.82 1.91 2.24
C PHE A 158 11.53 0.83 3.27
N VAL A 159 11.26 -0.39 2.81
CA VAL A 159 10.80 -1.48 3.68
C VAL A 159 11.62 -2.72 3.41
N SER A 160 12.34 -3.22 4.42
CA SER A 160 13.02 -4.52 4.32
C SER A 160 12.49 -5.52 5.33
N LEU A 161 12.62 -6.81 4.99
CA LEU A 161 12.49 -7.94 5.89
C LEU A 161 13.84 -8.65 5.94
N ARG A 162 14.52 -8.53 7.07
CA ARG A 162 15.83 -9.15 7.31
C ARG A 162 15.71 -10.66 7.52
N SER A 163 16.83 -11.35 7.42
CA SER A 163 16.89 -12.82 7.55
C SER A 163 16.47 -13.32 8.94
N ASP A 164 16.60 -12.47 9.96
CA ASP A 164 16.13 -12.71 11.33
C ASP A 164 14.61 -12.51 11.49
N GLY A 165 13.91 -12.07 10.44
CA GLY A 165 12.49 -11.78 10.45
C GLY A 165 12.13 -10.35 10.89
N GLU A 166 13.12 -9.53 11.26
CA GLU A 166 12.89 -8.15 11.66
C GLU A 166 12.55 -7.28 10.45
N ARG A 167 11.58 -6.37 10.65
CA ARG A 167 11.15 -5.43 9.62
C ARG A 167 11.81 -4.08 9.84
N GLU A 168 12.52 -3.60 8.84
CA GLU A 168 13.09 -2.25 8.83
C GLU A 168 12.20 -1.33 7.98
N PHE A 169 11.87 -0.16 8.54
CA PHE A 169 11.13 0.88 7.85
C PHE A 169 11.92 2.19 7.90
N MET A 170 12.10 2.83 6.74
CA MET A 170 12.67 4.17 6.64
C MET A 170 11.71 5.04 5.81
N PHE A 171 11.05 5.98 6.49
CA PHE A 171 10.05 6.86 5.89
C PHE A 171 10.65 8.21 5.48
N TYR A 172 10.31 8.66 4.28
CA TYR A 172 10.57 10.02 3.80
C TYR A 172 9.26 10.80 3.85
N ARG A 173 9.01 11.41 5.00
CA ARG A 173 7.77 12.15 5.35
C ARG A 173 8.13 13.40 6.17
N ASN A 174 8.69 14.46 5.55
CA ASN A 174 9.10 15.67 6.30
C ASN A 174 9.11 17.00 5.48
N PRO A 175 7.95 17.63 5.25
CA PRO A 175 6.61 17.04 5.21
C PRO A 175 6.35 16.39 3.84
N SER A 176 5.58 15.30 3.84
CA SER A 176 4.98 14.76 2.62
C SER A 176 3.52 15.17 2.53
N ALA A 177 2.94 15.10 1.33
CA ALA A 177 1.59 15.60 1.06
C ALA A 177 0.48 14.97 1.93
N ASP A 178 0.60 13.68 2.28
CA ASP A 178 -0.35 12.98 3.14
C ASP A 178 -0.42 13.54 4.56
N MET A 179 0.63 14.22 5.01
CA MET A 179 0.67 14.90 6.32
C MET A 179 -0.04 16.27 6.30
N LEU A 180 -0.34 16.80 5.12
CA LEU A 180 -0.81 18.17 4.90
C LEU A 180 -2.29 18.26 4.50
N LEU A 181 -3.03 17.16 4.61
CA LEU A 181 -4.49 17.21 4.45
C LEU A 181 -5.10 18.04 5.57
N GLU A 182 -5.89 19.06 5.21
CA GLU A 182 -6.57 19.93 6.16
C GLU A 182 -8.05 19.58 6.31
N GLU A 183 -8.66 19.93 7.45
CA GLU A 183 -10.08 19.69 7.72
C GLU A 183 -11.00 20.31 6.66
N LYS A 184 -10.66 21.53 6.19
CA LYS A 184 -11.43 22.25 5.16
C LYS A 184 -11.42 21.55 3.80
N GLU A 185 -10.50 20.62 3.57
CA GLU A 185 -10.34 19.89 2.32
C GLU A 185 -11.09 18.56 2.32
N LEU A 186 -11.73 18.19 3.43
CA LEU A 186 -12.48 16.95 3.54
C LEU A 186 -13.74 16.96 2.67
N ASP A 187 -13.92 15.91 1.88
CA ASP A 187 -15.21 15.61 1.23
C ASP A 187 -16.17 15.02 2.27
N LEU A 188 -16.83 15.89 3.03
CA LEU A 188 -17.75 15.49 4.09
C LEU A 188 -18.99 14.76 3.55
N ASP A 189 -19.40 15.03 2.32
CA ASP A 189 -20.56 14.36 1.71
C ASP A 189 -20.23 12.90 1.37
N LEU A 190 -19.01 12.65 0.86
CA LEU A 190 -18.49 11.30 0.65
C LEU A 190 -18.46 10.50 1.96
N ILE A 191 -17.99 11.12 3.05
CA ILE A 191 -17.92 10.50 4.38
C ILE A 191 -19.32 10.17 4.90
N ARG A 192 -20.25 11.14 4.88
CA ARG A 192 -21.60 10.99 5.46
C ARG A 192 -22.49 10.00 4.72
N LYS A 193 -22.23 9.75 3.44
CA LYS A 193 -22.97 8.79 2.61
C LYS A 193 -22.42 7.36 2.71
N ALA A 194 -21.26 7.15 3.33
CA ALA A 194 -20.66 5.84 3.49
C ALA A 194 -21.51 4.92 4.37
N LYS A 195 -21.34 3.60 4.23
CA LYS A 195 -21.86 2.63 5.21
C LYS A 195 -20.81 2.32 6.27
N ILE A 196 -19.54 2.34 5.88
CA ILE A 196 -18.39 2.14 6.76
C ILE A 196 -17.35 3.22 6.46
N PHE A 197 -16.83 3.86 7.51
CA PHE A 197 -15.66 4.71 7.43
C PHE A 197 -14.49 3.99 8.09
N HIS A 198 -13.45 3.67 7.32
CA HIS A 198 -12.27 2.94 7.80
C HIS A 198 -11.04 3.85 7.84
N HIS A 199 -10.29 3.84 8.94
CA HIS A 199 -9.05 4.59 9.05
C HIS A 199 -7.97 3.87 9.86
N GLY A 200 -6.72 4.24 9.59
CA GLY A 200 -5.55 3.87 10.39
C GLY A 200 -5.32 4.83 11.56
N SER A 201 -4.13 4.80 12.16
CA SER A 201 -3.62 5.77 13.15
C SER A 201 -2.48 6.65 12.63
N ILE A 202 -1.88 6.34 11.47
CA ILE A 202 -0.74 7.11 10.91
C ILE A 202 -1.08 8.58 10.64
N SER A 203 -2.32 8.89 10.27
CA SER A 203 -2.78 10.27 10.07
C SER A 203 -3.02 11.06 11.38
N LEU A 204 -2.92 10.42 12.55
CA LEU A 204 -3.06 11.08 13.87
C LEU A 204 -1.75 11.66 14.41
N ILE A 205 -0.64 11.53 13.65
CA ILE A 205 0.70 11.80 14.15
C ILE A 205 1.02 13.30 14.18
N THR A 206 0.73 14.02 13.10
CA THR A 206 1.19 15.42 12.94
C THR A 206 0.05 16.29 12.41
N GLU A 207 0.04 17.56 12.83
CA GLU A 207 -0.83 18.58 12.24
C GLU A 207 -0.34 18.98 10.83
N PRO A 208 -1.24 19.40 9.92
CA PRO A 208 -2.69 19.57 10.11
C PRO A 208 -3.52 18.29 9.94
N CYS A 209 -2.92 17.19 9.45
CA CYS A 209 -3.66 15.96 9.13
C CYS A 209 -4.35 15.34 10.35
N LYS A 210 -3.74 15.44 11.54
CA LYS A 210 -4.37 14.96 12.79
C LYS A 210 -5.73 15.62 13.03
N THR A 211 -5.82 16.95 12.91
CA THR A 211 -7.09 17.67 13.05
C THR A 211 -8.11 17.21 11.99
N ALA A 212 -7.68 17.11 10.73
CA ALA A 212 -8.54 16.63 9.64
C ALA A 212 -9.06 15.21 9.87
N HIS A 213 -8.20 14.32 10.38
CA HIS A 213 -8.56 12.93 10.69
C HIS A 213 -9.62 12.86 11.79
N ILE A 214 -9.42 13.57 12.89
CA ILE A 214 -10.39 13.60 14.00
C ILE A 214 -11.75 14.15 13.50
N ALA A 215 -11.73 15.19 12.66
CA ALA A 215 -12.94 15.76 12.06
C ALA A 215 -13.64 14.76 11.14
N ALA A 216 -12.90 14.02 10.30
CA ALA A 216 -13.45 12.99 9.43
C ALA A 216 -14.11 11.85 10.21
N ALA A 217 -13.45 11.35 11.27
CA ALA A 217 -13.99 10.29 12.13
C ALA A 217 -15.25 10.76 12.88
N ARG A 218 -15.29 12.01 13.36
CA ARG A 218 -16.49 12.62 13.96
C ARG A 218 -17.62 12.76 12.95
N ALA A 219 -17.34 13.28 11.75
CA ALA A 219 -18.36 13.45 10.71
C ALA A 219 -19.02 12.12 10.32
N ALA A 220 -18.24 11.03 10.24
CA ALA A 220 -18.77 9.68 10.04
C ALA A 220 -19.67 9.26 11.21
N LYS A 221 -19.19 9.42 12.45
CA LYS A 221 -19.93 9.02 13.65
C LYS A 221 -21.26 9.76 13.79
N ASP A 222 -21.25 11.07 13.59
CA ASP A 222 -22.43 11.94 13.71
C ASP A 222 -23.48 11.64 12.64
N ALA A 223 -23.04 11.13 11.47
CA ALA A 223 -23.93 10.68 10.40
C ALA A 223 -24.44 9.23 10.59
N GLY A 224 -24.09 8.57 11.70
CA GLY A 224 -24.47 7.18 11.97
C GLY A 224 -23.76 6.15 11.09
N VAL A 225 -22.62 6.54 10.49
CA VAL A 225 -21.76 5.62 9.73
C VAL A 225 -20.99 4.73 10.69
N LEU A 226 -20.85 3.44 10.35
CA LEU A 226 -20.08 2.50 11.14
C LEU A 226 -18.58 2.83 11.04
N VAL A 227 -17.92 3.10 12.17
CA VAL A 227 -16.50 3.48 12.16
C VAL A 227 -15.61 2.27 12.45
N SER A 228 -14.75 1.92 11.49
CA SER A 228 -13.73 0.88 11.61
C SER A 228 -12.35 1.49 11.81
N TYR A 229 -11.64 1.06 12.86
CA TYR A 229 -10.34 1.59 13.22
C TYR A 229 -9.29 0.48 13.36
N ASP A 230 -8.17 0.63 12.66
CA ASP A 230 -6.97 -0.22 12.77
C ASP A 230 -5.83 0.64 13.35
N PRO A 231 -5.47 0.50 14.65
CA PRO A 231 -4.39 1.24 15.27
C PRO A 231 -3.03 0.70 14.79
N ASN A 232 -2.75 0.90 13.49
CA ASN A 232 -1.64 0.38 12.69
C ASN A 232 -0.27 0.97 13.10
N LEU A 233 0.10 0.81 14.38
CA LEU A 233 1.23 1.44 15.04
C LEU A 233 2.56 1.27 14.28
N ARG A 234 3.28 2.38 14.17
CA ARG A 234 4.66 2.47 13.68
C ARG A 234 5.44 3.40 14.60
N LEU A 235 6.01 2.86 15.68
CA LEU A 235 6.68 3.66 16.72
C LEU A 235 7.71 4.64 16.17
N SER A 236 8.42 4.29 15.08
CA SER A 236 9.42 5.14 14.43
C SER A 236 8.86 6.44 13.82
N LEU A 237 7.54 6.55 13.65
CA LEU A 237 6.89 7.76 13.14
C LEU A 237 6.41 8.70 14.26
N TRP A 238 6.35 8.22 15.50
CA TRP A 238 5.91 8.99 16.65
C TRP A 238 7.11 9.56 17.40
N SER A 239 6.95 10.74 18.00
CA SER A 239 7.99 11.36 18.84
C SER A 239 8.29 10.55 20.10
N SER A 240 7.29 9.87 20.65
CA SER A 240 7.43 8.98 21.81
C SER A 240 6.36 7.88 21.81
N PRO A 241 6.56 6.77 22.53
CA PRO A 241 5.51 5.78 22.78
C PRO A 241 4.26 6.37 23.45
N GLU A 242 4.44 7.36 24.31
CA GLU A 242 3.35 8.08 25.00
C GLU A 242 2.52 8.88 24.00
N ASP A 243 3.15 9.63 23.10
CA ASP A 243 2.46 10.36 22.04
C ASP A 243 1.71 9.42 21.10
N ALA A 244 2.29 8.26 20.79
CA ALA A 244 1.63 7.22 20.02
C ALA A 244 0.38 6.71 20.71
N ARG A 245 0.45 6.46 22.01
CA ARG A 245 -0.68 6.01 22.83
C ARG A 245 -1.78 7.08 22.86
N ASP A 246 -1.43 8.33 23.13
CA ASP A 246 -2.41 9.41 23.24
C ASP A 246 -3.07 9.72 21.89
N GLY A 247 -2.28 9.74 20.81
CA GLY A 247 -2.77 9.85 19.45
C GLY A 247 -3.74 8.72 19.11
N ILE A 248 -3.34 7.46 19.32
CA ILE A 248 -4.18 6.29 19.04
C ILE A 248 -5.49 6.31 19.85
N LEU A 249 -5.44 6.75 21.10
CA LEU A 249 -6.61 6.80 21.99
C LEU A 249 -7.55 7.98 21.71
N SER A 250 -7.07 9.04 21.02
CA SER A 250 -7.87 10.25 20.73
C SER A 250 -9.15 9.98 19.92
N VAL A 251 -9.14 8.94 19.08
CA VAL A 251 -10.28 8.48 18.26
C VAL A 251 -10.86 7.16 18.74
N TRP A 252 -10.41 6.65 19.90
CA TRP A 252 -10.85 5.34 20.39
C TRP A 252 -12.34 5.26 20.64
N ARG A 253 -12.94 6.35 21.13
CA ARG A 253 -14.38 6.41 21.46
C ARG A 253 -15.27 6.63 20.22
N THR A 254 -14.69 6.98 19.07
CA THR A 254 -15.48 7.13 17.83
C THR A 254 -15.67 5.81 17.11
N ALA A 255 -14.72 4.87 17.25
CA ALA A 255 -14.74 3.57 16.59
C ALA A 255 -15.83 2.62 17.13
N ASP A 256 -16.45 1.88 16.22
CA ASP A 256 -17.40 0.79 16.49
C ASP A 256 -16.75 -0.59 16.32
N ILE A 257 -15.77 -0.69 15.41
CA ILE A 257 -15.02 -1.92 15.12
C ILE A 257 -13.52 -1.64 15.26
N PHE A 258 -12.84 -2.49 16.01
CA PHE A 258 -11.38 -2.50 16.11
C PHE A 258 -10.81 -3.70 15.36
N LYS A 259 -9.68 -3.50 14.67
CA LYS A 259 -8.95 -4.53 13.93
C LYS A 259 -7.53 -4.69 14.48
#